data_AF-A0A7S2MD78-F1
#
_entry.id   AF-A0A7S2MD78-F1
#
_cell.length_a   1.000
_cell.length_b   1.000
_cell.length_c   1.000
_cell.angle_alpha   90.00
_cell.angle_beta   90.00
_cell.angle_gamma   90.00
#
_symmetry.space_group_name_H-M   'P 1'
#
loop_
_entity.id
_entity.type
_entity.pdbx_description
1 polymer ?
#
loop_
_entity_poly.entity_id
_entity_poly.type
_entity_poly.pdbx_seq_one_letter_code
_entity_poly.pdbx_strand_id
1 'polypeptide(L)'
;VTDIYFAAGYYGLMDVVVGDVKKLTYQCMVLKTGKKVPCEVILKTVGVRGDYQTDKILGIKELVGYWVNGDQLMPCVTNSLFVQASNFAGFSIGPGLAGSVEGILWFVDHPGDFEMIRGQLPRHNKENNPIKGNALYVYSAAHAATSAIMLGQIPGLGVASGIMGALKHIKQRIAHPTEPFLRECVAEWEMYCDM
;
A
#
# COMPACT_ATOMS: atom_id res chain seq x y z
N VAL A 1 -9.85 5.39 4.40
CA VAL A 1 -11.22 5.94 4.58
C VAL A 1 -12.02 5.41 3.42
N THR A 2 -13.02 4.58 3.71
CA THR A 2 -13.88 3.94 2.70
C THR A 2 -15.24 4.62 2.70
N ASP A 3 -16.07 4.33 1.69
CA ASP A 3 -17.42 4.89 1.54
C ASP A 3 -18.30 4.65 2.79
N ILE A 4 -18.03 3.57 3.53
CA ILE A 4 -18.70 3.25 4.80
C ILE A 4 -18.52 4.37 5.83
N TYR A 5 -17.36 5.02 5.89
CA TYR A 5 -17.15 6.16 6.81
C TYR A 5 -18.11 7.31 6.49
N PHE A 6 -18.26 7.64 5.21
CA PHE A 6 -19.15 8.72 4.79
C PHE A 6 -20.62 8.33 4.94
N ALA A 7 -20.98 7.09 4.64
CA ALA A 7 -22.33 6.56 4.87
C ALA A 7 -22.70 6.59 6.36
N ALA A 8 -21.82 6.13 7.25
CA ALA A 8 -22.04 6.17 8.69
C ALA A 8 -22.24 7.61 9.18
N GLY A 9 -21.47 8.57 8.66
CA GLY A 9 -21.68 9.99 8.94
C GLY A 9 -23.03 10.51 8.45
N TYR A 10 -23.41 10.18 7.21
CA TYR A 10 -24.68 10.61 6.61
C TYR A 10 -25.89 10.10 7.40
N TYR A 11 -25.86 8.85 7.84
CA TYR A 11 -26.93 8.23 8.63
C TYR A 11 -26.86 8.56 10.14
N GLY A 12 -25.92 9.39 10.58
CA GLY A 12 -25.77 9.75 12.00
C GLY A 12 -25.34 8.59 12.91
N LEU A 13 -24.69 7.58 12.35
CA LEU A 13 -24.20 6.39 13.07
C LEU A 13 -22.80 6.60 13.66
N MET A 14 -22.16 7.74 13.39
CA MET A 14 -20.85 8.07 13.97
C MET A 14 -20.73 9.55 14.33
N ASP A 15 -19.93 9.82 15.36
CA ASP A 15 -19.47 11.16 15.72
C ASP A 15 -18.00 11.34 15.34
N VAL A 16 -17.67 12.47 14.70
CA VAL A 16 -16.28 12.85 14.43
C VAL A 16 -15.79 13.76 15.55
N VAL A 17 -14.81 13.29 16.32
CA VAL A 17 -14.21 14.06 17.40
C VAL A 17 -12.76 14.37 17.07
N VAL A 18 -12.44 15.66 16.93
CA VAL A 18 -11.07 16.14 16.69
C VAL A 18 -10.47 16.62 18.00
N GLY A 19 -9.33 16.04 18.40
CA GLY A 19 -8.59 16.49 19.57
C GLY A 19 -7.53 15.50 20.05
N ASP A 20 -6.71 15.94 21.00
CA ASP A 20 -5.68 15.11 21.62
C ASP A 20 -6.23 14.36 22.83
N VAL A 21 -5.91 13.07 22.94
CA VAL A 21 -6.18 12.27 24.13
C VAL A 21 -5.26 12.73 25.28
N LYS A 22 -5.84 13.11 26.42
CA LYS A 22 -5.10 13.43 27.64
C LYS A 22 -4.87 12.18 28.49
N LYS A 23 -5.93 11.38 28.68
CA LYS A 23 -5.87 10.12 29.42
C LYS A 23 -7.06 9.24 29.06
N LEU A 24 -6.92 7.95 29.35
CA LEU A 24 -8.00 6.96 29.27
C LEU A 24 -8.42 6.60 30.71
N THR A 25 -9.72 6.44 30.91
CA THR A 25 -10.32 5.98 32.17
C THR A 25 -11.31 4.86 31.86
N TYR A 26 -11.85 4.19 32.88
CA TYR A 26 -12.84 3.14 32.69
C TYR A 26 -14.01 3.64 31.83
N GLN A 27 -14.21 3.00 30.68
CA GLN A 27 -15.24 3.30 29.68
C GLN A 27 -15.29 4.75 29.17
N CYS A 28 -14.16 5.48 29.21
CA CYS A 28 -14.16 6.89 28.83
C CYS A 28 -12.79 7.39 28.37
N MET A 29 -12.76 8.08 27.23
CA MET A 29 -11.62 8.83 26.72
C MET A 29 -11.74 10.30 27.12
N VAL A 30 -10.69 10.87 27.72
CA VAL A 30 -10.66 12.28 28.13
C VAL A 30 -9.71 13.05 27.22
N LEU A 31 -10.23 14.06 26.52
CA LEU A 31 -9.43 14.93 25.66
C LEU A 31 -8.68 15.99 26.49
N LYS A 32 -7.63 16.58 25.91
CA LYS A 32 -6.90 17.72 26.54
C LYS A 32 -7.79 18.92 26.84
N THR A 33 -8.87 19.11 26.07
CA THR A 33 -9.90 20.12 26.30
C THR A 33 -10.77 19.85 27.54
N GLY A 34 -10.68 18.67 28.14
CA GLY A 34 -11.54 18.23 29.23
C GLY A 34 -12.82 17.52 28.78
N LYS A 35 -13.14 17.53 27.48
CA LYS A 35 -14.27 16.76 26.91
C LYS A 35 -14.08 15.28 27.21
N LYS A 36 -15.13 14.65 27.73
CA LYS A 36 -15.22 13.22 27.99
C LYS A 36 -16.00 12.57 26.85
N VAL A 37 -15.46 11.49 26.30
CA VAL A 37 -16.08 10.69 25.24
C VAL A 37 -16.32 9.29 25.80
N PRO A 38 -17.57 8.90 26.09
CA PRO A 38 -17.90 7.54 26.49
C PRO A 38 -17.48 6.55 25.41
N CYS A 39 -16.78 5.48 25.81
CA CYS A 39 -16.37 4.43 24.87
C CYS A 39 -16.11 3.13 25.63
N GLU A 40 -16.68 2.03 25.16
CA GLU A 40 -16.45 0.71 25.77
C GLU A 40 -15.21 0.03 25.19
N VAL A 41 -14.93 0.28 23.91
CA VAL A 41 -13.82 -0.29 23.16
C VAL A 41 -13.04 0.84 22.49
N ILE A 42 -11.71 0.70 22.47
CA ILE A 42 -10.81 1.63 21.79
C ILE A 42 -10.02 0.84 20.74
N LEU A 43 -10.23 1.20 19.47
CA LEU A 43 -9.45 0.68 18.35
C LEU A 43 -8.35 1.68 17.99
N LYS A 44 -7.09 1.28 18.13
CA LYS A 44 -5.94 2.14 17.85
C LYS A 44 -5.49 1.99 16.40
N THR A 45 -5.87 2.93 15.54
CA THR A 45 -5.54 2.94 14.10
C THR A 45 -4.45 3.96 13.75
N VAL A 46 -3.32 3.94 14.47
CA VAL A 46 -2.24 4.95 14.34
C VAL A 46 -1.24 4.70 13.21
N GLY A 47 -1.45 3.65 12.42
CA GLY A 47 -0.51 3.22 11.39
C GLY A 47 0.77 2.59 11.96
N VAL A 48 1.79 2.46 11.11
CA VAL A 48 3.10 1.90 11.43
C VAL A 48 4.22 2.86 11.05
N ARG A 49 5.36 2.77 11.74
CA ARG A 49 6.62 3.43 11.37
C ARG A 49 7.65 2.37 10.99
N GLY A 50 8.53 2.73 10.06
CA GLY A 50 9.67 1.90 9.71
C GLY A 50 10.71 1.86 10.82
N ASP A 51 11.42 0.74 10.90
CA ASP A 51 12.52 0.55 11.84
C ASP A 51 13.86 0.96 11.19
N TYR A 52 14.55 1.93 11.80
CA TYR A 52 15.87 2.36 11.34
C TYR A 52 16.94 1.27 11.44
N GLN A 53 16.73 0.22 12.25
CA GLN A 53 17.63 -0.93 12.24
C GLN A 53 17.63 -1.63 10.89
N THR A 54 16.50 -1.66 10.16
CA THR A 54 16.45 -2.22 8.81
C THR A 54 17.36 -1.45 7.85
N ASP A 55 17.31 -0.12 7.85
CA ASP A 55 18.23 0.71 7.06
C ASP A 55 19.70 0.42 7.41
N LYS A 56 20.00 0.27 8.71
CA LYS A 56 21.36 0.00 9.19
C LYS A 56 21.85 -1.38 8.75
N ILE A 57 21.03 -2.41 8.86
CA ILE A 57 21.36 -3.79 8.47
C ILE A 57 21.59 -3.87 6.96
N LEU A 58 20.73 -3.21 6.18
CA LEU A 58 20.80 -3.21 4.71
C LEU A 58 21.76 -2.15 4.14
N GLY A 59 22.33 -1.28 4.98
CA GLY A 59 23.23 -0.21 4.55
C GLY A 59 22.56 0.82 3.64
N ILE A 60 21.28 1.13 3.86
CA ILE A 60 20.49 2.02 3.00
C ILE A 60 20.95 3.46 3.18
N LYS A 61 21.50 4.05 2.12
CA LYS A 61 21.80 5.50 2.04
C LYS A 61 20.76 6.22 1.18
N GLU A 62 20.26 5.52 0.17
CA GLU A 62 19.14 5.93 -0.67
C GLU A 62 18.43 4.72 -1.26
N LEU A 63 17.19 4.93 -1.72
CA LEU A 63 16.53 4.05 -2.68
C LEU A 63 16.53 4.72 -4.05
N VAL A 64 16.96 4.00 -5.08
CA VAL A 64 16.81 4.39 -6.48
C VAL A 64 15.70 3.51 -7.05
N GLY A 65 14.51 4.08 -7.22
CA GLY A 65 13.30 3.27 -7.40
C GLY A 65 13.09 2.34 -6.21
N TYR A 66 13.07 1.03 -6.45
CA TYR A 66 12.97 0.03 -5.38
C TYR A 66 14.32 -0.46 -4.86
N TRP A 67 15.45 -0.03 -5.43
CA TRP A 67 16.74 -0.67 -5.19
C TRP A 67 17.60 0.10 -4.19
N VAL A 68 18.12 -0.63 -3.20
CA VAL A 68 19.00 -0.10 -2.17
C VAL A 68 20.28 0.39 -2.83
N ASN A 69 20.57 1.69 -2.68
CA ASN A 69 21.73 2.36 -3.25
C ASN A 69 21.87 2.17 -4.78
N GLY A 70 20.77 1.86 -5.47
CA GLY A 70 20.75 1.55 -6.90
C GLY A 70 21.37 0.21 -7.28
N ASP A 71 21.59 -0.71 -6.34
CA ASP A 71 22.02 -2.07 -6.64
C ASP A 71 20.80 -2.91 -7.06
N GLN A 72 20.77 -3.33 -8.33
CA GLN A 72 19.66 -4.10 -8.91
C GLN A 72 19.42 -5.45 -8.22
N LEU A 73 20.42 -5.99 -7.50
CA LEU A 73 20.33 -7.24 -6.76
C LEU A 73 19.84 -7.04 -5.31
N MET A 74 19.64 -5.79 -4.88
CA MET A 74 19.14 -5.43 -3.55
C MET A 74 17.80 -4.68 -3.62
N PRO A 75 16.72 -5.33 -4.08
CA PRO A 75 15.39 -4.73 -4.04
C PRO A 75 14.89 -4.59 -2.61
N CYS A 76 14.25 -3.46 -2.31
CA CYS A 76 13.55 -3.19 -1.06
C CYS A 76 12.19 -2.56 -1.37
N VAL A 77 11.14 -3.36 -1.26
CA VAL A 77 9.76 -2.94 -1.52
C VAL A 77 8.98 -2.97 -0.21
N THR A 78 8.29 -1.87 0.10
CA THR A 78 7.47 -1.75 1.31
C THR A 78 6.11 -1.17 0.98
N ASN A 79 5.19 -1.24 1.95
CA ASN A 79 4.00 -0.41 1.90
C ASN A 79 4.41 1.05 1.84
N SER A 80 3.96 1.74 0.80
CA SER A 80 4.07 3.19 0.73
C SER A 80 3.23 3.80 1.85
N LEU A 81 3.76 4.79 2.55
CA LEU A 81 2.95 5.54 3.50
C LEU A 81 2.11 6.61 2.80
N PHE A 82 0.99 6.90 3.47
CA PHE A 82 -0.06 7.81 3.04
C PHE A 82 -0.87 7.28 1.86
N VAL A 83 -2.15 7.62 1.86
CA VAL A 83 -3.05 7.31 0.76
C VAL A 83 -2.99 8.48 -0.21
N GLN A 84 -2.63 8.21 -1.46
CA GLN A 84 -2.77 9.18 -2.52
C GLN A 84 -4.22 9.17 -2.99
N ALA A 85 -4.99 10.22 -2.69
CA ALA A 85 -6.42 10.26 -3.00
C ALA A 85 -6.75 10.13 -4.49
N SER A 86 -5.81 10.49 -5.38
CA SER A 86 -5.96 10.29 -6.83
C SER A 86 -5.79 8.83 -7.26
N ASN A 87 -5.39 7.93 -6.35
CA ASN A 87 -5.22 6.50 -6.62
C ASN A 87 -5.57 5.64 -5.40
N PHE A 88 -6.80 5.13 -5.37
CA PHE A 88 -7.27 4.24 -4.31
C PHE A 88 -6.69 2.82 -4.35
N ALA A 89 -5.87 2.47 -5.37
CA ALA A 89 -5.15 1.20 -5.36
C ALA A 89 -4.17 1.07 -4.17
N GLY A 90 -3.82 2.18 -3.51
CA GLY A 90 -2.93 2.21 -2.34
C GLY A 90 -3.48 1.60 -1.05
N PHE A 91 -4.73 1.12 -1.01
CA PHE A 91 -5.27 0.45 0.18
C PHE A 91 -4.81 -1.01 0.34
N SER A 92 -4.28 -1.63 -0.72
CA SER A 92 -3.70 -2.97 -0.67
C SER A 92 -2.43 -3.01 -1.48
N ILE A 93 -1.33 -3.41 -0.85
CA ILE A 93 -0.06 -3.58 -1.57
C ILE A 93 -0.04 -4.84 -2.43
N GLY A 94 -0.88 -5.84 -2.12
CA GLY A 94 -0.79 -7.19 -2.70
C GLY A 94 -0.75 -7.19 -4.24
N PRO A 95 -1.71 -6.52 -4.91
CA PRO A 95 -1.70 -6.42 -6.37
C PRO A 95 -0.46 -5.70 -6.93
N GLY A 96 0.03 -4.66 -6.25
CA GLY A 96 1.22 -3.90 -6.67
C GLY A 96 2.50 -4.70 -6.52
N LEU A 97 2.68 -5.41 -5.39
CA LEU A 97 3.86 -6.23 -5.12
C LEU A 97 4.07 -7.31 -6.18
N ALA A 98 3.00 -7.95 -6.65
CA ALA A 98 3.10 -8.99 -7.67
C ALA A 98 3.78 -8.46 -8.95
N GLY A 99 3.41 -7.27 -9.41
CA GLY A 99 4.06 -6.63 -10.56
C GLY A 99 5.49 -6.17 -10.25
N SER A 100 5.75 -5.67 -9.05
CA SER A 100 7.12 -5.27 -8.66
C SER A 100 8.08 -6.46 -8.61
N VAL A 101 7.64 -7.63 -8.12
CA VAL A 101 8.47 -8.84 -8.06
C VAL A 101 8.95 -9.26 -9.45
N GLU A 102 8.09 -9.16 -10.46
CA GLU A 102 8.47 -9.42 -11.85
C GLU A 102 9.58 -8.49 -12.33
N GLY A 103 9.37 -7.17 -12.20
CA GLY A 103 10.36 -6.18 -12.62
C GLY A 103 11.68 -6.34 -11.87
N ILE A 104 11.63 -6.74 -10.59
CA ILE A 104 12.81 -7.06 -9.79
C ILE A 104 13.56 -8.27 -10.35
N LEU A 105 12.86 -9.38 -10.62
CA LEU A 105 13.47 -10.60 -11.15
C LEU A 105 14.02 -10.38 -12.56
N TRP A 106 13.36 -9.54 -13.37
CA TRP A 106 13.82 -9.19 -14.71
C TRP A 106 15.26 -8.69 -14.73
N PHE A 107 15.65 -7.81 -13.79
CA PHE A 107 17.01 -7.27 -13.73
C PHE A 107 18.06 -8.22 -13.14
N VAL A 108 17.63 -9.32 -12.52
CA VAL A 108 18.55 -10.41 -12.17
C VAL A 108 19.02 -11.10 -13.44
N ASP A 109 18.08 -11.38 -14.36
CA ASP A 109 18.36 -12.07 -15.62
C ASP A 109 18.90 -11.13 -16.72
N HIS A 110 18.47 -9.86 -16.71
CA HIS A 110 18.79 -8.84 -17.72
C HIS A 110 19.35 -7.56 -17.06
N PRO A 111 20.53 -7.63 -16.42
CA PRO A 111 21.09 -6.50 -15.67
C PRO A 111 21.38 -5.26 -16.54
N GLY A 112 21.65 -5.44 -17.83
CA GLY A 112 21.90 -4.32 -18.75
C GLY A 112 20.70 -3.39 -18.94
N ASP A 113 19.48 -3.91 -18.81
CA ASP A 113 18.25 -3.13 -18.96
C ASP A 113 18.04 -2.17 -17.79
N PHE A 114 18.60 -2.48 -16.63
CA PHE A 114 18.51 -1.61 -15.46
C PHE A 114 19.21 -0.26 -15.70
N GLU A 115 20.36 -0.28 -16.37
CA GLU A 115 21.13 0.92 -16.67
C GLU A 115 20.36 1.88 -17.60
N MET A 116 19.46 1.37 -18.43
CA MET A 116 18.63 2.20 -19.32
C MET A 116 17.69 3.13 -18.54
N ILE A 117 17.21 2.67 -17.39
CA ILE A 117 16.23 3.42 -16.58
C ILE A 117 16.81 3.95 -15.26
N ARG A 118 18.00 3.50 -14.83
CA ARG A 118 18.58 3.86 -13.52
C ARG A 118 18.63 5.38 -13.29
N GLY A 119 18.99 6.15 -14.31
CA GLY A 119 19.05 7.62 -14.22
C GLY A 119 17.68 8.31 -14.16
N GLN A 120 16.61 7.62 -14.53
CA GLN A 120 15.23 8.12 -14.59
C GLN A 120 14.41 7.70 -13.36
N LEU A 121 14.88 6.70 -12.61
CA LEU A 121 14.22 6.24 -11.39
C LEU A 121 14.20 7.34 -10.32
N PRO A 122 13.09 7.47 -9.57
CA PRO A 122 13.01 8.43 -8.48
C PRO A 122 14.02 8.05 -7.39
N ARG A 123 14.65 9.06 -6.77
CA ARG A 123 15.58 8.86 -5.65
C ARG A 123 14.92 9.22 -4.34
N HIS A 124 15.09 8.38 -3.33
CA HIS A 124 14.59 8.59 -1.99
C HIS A 124 15.74 8.48 -0.99
N ASN A 125 16.10 9.59 -0.35
CA ASN A 125 17.23 9.71 0.55
C ASN A 125 16.90 10.69 1.68
N LYS A 126 17.85 10.87 2.62
CA LYS A 126 17.64 11.73 3.79
C LYS A 126 17.29 13.18 3.47
N GLU A 127 17.75 13.71 2.33
CA GLU A 127 17.57 15.11 1.93
C GLU A 127 16.21 15.34 1.30
N ASN A 128 15.69 14.36 0.55
CA ASN A 128 14.45 14.50 -0.22
C ASN A 128 13.29 13.62 0.30
N ASN A 129 13.47 12.91 1.42
CA ASN A 129 12.42 12.08 2.03
C ASN A 129 11.24 12.95 2.51
N PRO A 130 10.04 12.83 1.90
CA PRO A 130 8.86 13.58 2.33
C PRO A 130 8.29 13.09 3.68
N ILE A 131 8.68 11.89 4.12
CA ILE A 131 8.21 11.21 5.33
C ILE A 131 9.20 11.45 6.47
N LYS A 132 9.15 12.64 7.06
CA LYS A 132 10.06 13.05 8.13
C LYS A 132 9.98 12.11 9.34
N GLY A 133 11.15 11.77 9.89
CA GLY A 133 11.26 10.93 11.09
C GLY A 133 10.85 9.47 10.84
N ASN A 134 11.07 8.97 9.63
CA ASN A 134 10.90 7.57 9.27
C ASN A 134 12.17 6.99 8.61
N ALA A 135 12.25 5.66 8.56
CA ALA A 135 13.33 4.94 7.90
C ALA A 135 13.28 5.11 6.37
N LEU A 136 14.43 5.06 5.71
CA LEU A 136 14.59 5.32 4.27
C LEU A 136 14.02 4.21 3.41
N TYR A 137 13.94 2.97 3.91
CA TYR A 137 13.24 1.91 3.19
C TYR A 137 11.73 2.18 3.04
N VAL A 138 11.18 3.12 3.83
CA VAL A 138 9.77 3.54 3.76
C VAL A 138 9.62 4.78 2.87
N TYR A 139 9.00 4.59 1.71
CA TYR A 139 8.78 5.66 0.72
C TYR A 139 7.30 6.04 0.57
N SER A 140 7.04 7.10 -0.21
CA SER A 140 5.69 7.61 -0.48
C SER A 140 5.00 6.86 -1.64
N ALA A 141 3.68 6.96 -1.72
CA ALA A 141 2.91 6.37 -2.83
C ALA A 141 3.37 6.91 -4.20
N ALA A 142 3.74 8.20 -4.26
CA ALA A 142 4.26 8.83 -5.48
C ALA A 142 5.59 8.20 -5.93
N HIS A 143 6.53 7.94 -5.00
CA HIS A 143 7.78 7.25 -5.31
C HIS A 143 7.54 5.85 -5.89
N ALA A 144 6.62 5.10 -5.27
CA ALA A 144 6.23 3.76 -5.73
C ALA A 144 5.61 3.79 -7.12
N ALA A 145 4.68 4.72 -7.37
CA ALA A 145 3.99 4.86 -8.65
C ALA A 145 4.95 5.28 -9.77
N THR A 146 5.81 6.27 -9.54
CA THR A 146 6.82 6.68 -10.52
C THR A 146 7.79 5.55 -10.85
N SER A 147 8.23 4.79 -9.85
CA SER A 147 9.08 3.61 -10.07
C SER A 147 8.39 2.59 -10.97
N ALA A 148 7.12 2.27 -10.71
CA ALA A 148 6.36 1.34 -11.54
C ALA A 148 6.19 1.84 -13.00
N ILE A 149 5.97 3.14 -13.21
CA ILE A 149 5.88 3.73 -14.55
C ILE A 149 7.20 3.58 -15.30
N MET A 150 8.34 3.84 -14.65
CA MET A 150 9.66 3.70 -15.28
C MET A 150 9.96 2.25 -15.68
N LEU A 151 9.52 1.26 -14.88
CA LEU A 151 9.65 -0.15 -15.25
C LEU A 151 8.87 -0.50 -16.52
N GLY A 152 7.69 0.10 -16.71
CA GLY A 152 6.88 -0.08 -17.91
C GLY A 152 7.54 0.44 -19.20
N GLN A 153 8.64 1.20 -19.11
CA GLN A 153 9.38 1.68 -20.28
C GLN A 153 10.33 0.63 -20.88
N ILE A 154 10.57 -0.48 -20.18
CA ILE A 154 11.44 -1.56 -20.67
C ILE A 154 10.63 -2.47 -21.59
N PRO A 155 10.92 -2.53 -22.91
CA PRO A 155 10.09 -3.27 -23.85
C PRO A 155 10.02 -4.77 -23.54
N GLY A 156 11.14 -5.39 -23.18
CA GLY A 156 11.20 -6.83 -22.85
C GLY A 156 10.36 -7.18 -21.63
N LEU A 157 10.47 -6.37 -20.57
CA LEU A 157 9.67 -6.52 -19.35
C LEU A 157 8.17 -6.36 -19.64
N GLY A 158 7.79 -5.38 -20.48
CA GLY A 158 6.38 -5.18 -20.85
C GLY A 158 5.75 -6.41 -21.50
N VAL A 159 6.50 -7.11 -22.36
CA VAL A 159 6.04 -8.37 -22.98
C VAL A 159 5.92 -9.48 -21.93
N ALA A 160 6.90 -9.63 -21.04
CA ALA A 160 6.87 -10.62 -19.96
C ALA A 160 5.67 -10.41 -19.02
N SER A 161 5.44 -9.16 -18.60
CA SER A 161 4.34 -8.79 -17.70
C SER A 161 2.96 -9.07 -18.28
N GLY A 162 2.79 -8.95 -19.59
CA GLY A 162 1.56 -9.34 -20.26
C GLY A 162 1.21 -10.82 -20.07
N ILE A 163 2.22 -11.69 -20.06
CA ILE A 163 2.05 -13.14 -19.87
C ILE A 163 1.71 -13.45 -18.41
N MET A 164 2.40 -12.82 -17.46
CA MET A 164 2.16 -13.04 -16.02
C MET A 164 0.79 -12.52 -15.55
N GLY A 165 0.32 -11.40 -16.10
CA GLY A 165 -1.04 -10.91 -15.84
C GLY A 165 -2.12 -11.95 -16.16
N ALA A 166 -1.94 -12.71 -17.25
CA ALA A 166 -2.86 -13.79 -17.63
C ALA A 166 -2.84 -14.95 -16.63
N LEU A 167 -1.69 -15.24 -16.01
CA LEU A 167 -1.56 -16.35 -15.06
C LEU A 167 -2.44 -16.15 -13.81
N LYS A 168 -2.56 -14.90 -13.31
CA LYS A 168 -3.46 -14.61 -12.19
C LYS A 168 -4.91 -14.91 -12.55
N HIS A 169 -5.37 -14.44 -13.72
CA HIS A 169 -6.72 -14.71 -14.21
C HIS A 169 -6.96 -16.23 -14.35
N ILE A 170 -6.01 -16.96 -14.93
CA ILE A 170 -6.09 -18.43 -15.06
C ILE A 170 -6.20 -19.10 -13.69
N LYS A 171 -5.30 -18.75 -12.74
CA LYS A 171 -5.31 -19.30 -11.39
C LYS A 171 -6.61 -18.99 -10.65
N GLN A 172 -7.11 -17.76 -10.75
CA GLN A 172 -8.40 -17.38 -10.17
C GLN A 172 -9.52 -18.21 -10.80
N ARG A 173 -9.60 -18.32 -12.12
CA ARG A 173 -10.64 -19.12 -12.78
C ARG A 173 -10.60 -20.61 -12.39
N ILE A 174 -9.42 -21.18 -12.18
CA ILE A 174 -9.28 -22.60 -11.77
C ILE A 174 -9.62 -22.80 -10.29
N ALA A 175 -9.15 -21.91 -9.41
CA ALA A 175 -9.28 -22.06 -7.96
C ALA A 175 -10.60 -21.50 -7.40
N HIS A 176 -11.23 -20.57 -8.12
CA HIS A 176 -12.46 -19.95 -7.66
C HIS A 176 -13.63 -20.90 -7.88
N PRO A 177 -14.42 -21.22 -6.84
CA PRO A 177 -15.65 -21.98 -7.01
C PRO A 177 -16.71 -21.06 -7.64
N THR A 178 -16.61 -20.83 -8.95
CA THR A 178 -17.46 -19.86 -9.67
C THR A 178 -18.94 -20.17 -9.50
N GLU A 179 -19.38 -21.40 -9.76
CA GLU A 179 -20.78 -21.80 -9.58
C GLU A 179 -21.30 -21.62 -8.14
N PRO A 180 -20.64 -22.13 -7.09
CA PRO A 180 -21.05 -21.88 -5.71
C PRO A 180 -21.16 -20.39 -5.38
N PHE A 181 -20.14 -19.61 -5.72
CA PHE A 181 -20.12 -18.18 -5.44
C PHE A 181 -21.24 -17.42 -6.16
N LEU A 182 -21.47 -17.70 -7.44
CA LEU A 182 -22.56 -17.06 -8.19
C LEU A 182 -23.93 -17.41 -7.59
N ARG A 183 -24.13 -18.65 -7.14
CA ARG A 183 -25.36 -19.03 -6.44
C ARG A 183 -25.55 -18.26 -5.14
N GLU A 184 -24.48 -18.06 -4.36
CA GLU A 184 -24.53 -17.26 -3.14
C GLU A 184 -24.85 -15.79 -3.44
N CYS A 185 -24.23 -15.19 -4.46
CA CYS A 185 -24.53 -13.82 -4.87
C CYS A 185 -25.98 -13.64 -5.33
N VAL A 186 -26.53 -14.59 -6.09
CA VAL A 186 -27.94 -14.56 -6.51
C VAL A 186 -28.86 -14.65 -5.30
N ALA A 187 -28.60 -15.57 -4.37
CA ALA A 187 -29.40 -15.74 -3.17
C ALA A 187 -29.37 -14.49 -2.27
N GLU A 188 -28.20 -13.85 -2.11
CA GLU A 188 -28.05 -12.60 -1.35
C GLU A 188 -28.81 -11.43 -2.03
N TRP A 189 -28.76 -11.35 -3.36
CA TRP A 189 -29.49 -10.35 -4.12
C TRP A 189 -31.01 -10.51 -4.00
N GLU A 190 -31.51 -11.74 -4.13
CA GLU A 190 -32.94 -12.06 -3.94
C GLU A 190 -33.40 -11.70 -2.52
N MET A 191 -32.62 -12.06 -1.49
CA MET A 191 -32.88 -11.65 -0.12
C MET A 191 -32.93 -10.13 0.05
N TYR A 192 -32.02 -9.39 -0.60
CA TYR A 192 -32.01 -7.93 -0.56
C TYR A 192 -33.24 -7.31 -1.23
N CYS A 193 -33.71 -7.87 -2.36
CA CYS A 193 -34.90 -7.39 -3.06
C CYS A 193 -36.20 -7.60 -2.28
N ASP A 194 -36.24 -8.56 -1.36
CA ASP A 194 -37.41 -8.85 -0.52
C ASP A 194 -37.50 -7.99 0.76
N MET A 195 -36.47 -7.20 1.08
CA MET A 195 -36.44 -6.26 2.22
C MET A 195 -36.93 -4.86 1.86
#